data_AF-A0A1H9RXV0-F1
#
_entry.id   AF-A0A1H9RXV0-F1
#
_cell.length_a   1.000
_cell.length_b   1.000
_cell.length_c   1.000
_cell.angle_alpha   90.00
_cell.angle_beta   90.00
_cell.angle_gamma   90.00
#
_symmetry.space_group_name_H-M   'P 1'
#
loop_
_entity.id
_entity.type
_entity.pdbx_description
1 polymer ?
#
loop_
_entity_poly.entity_id
_entity_poly.type
_entity_poly.pdbx_seq_one_letter_code
_entity_poly.pdbx_strand_id
1 'polypeptide(L)'
;MKTSVLIIAFLSFNITLCQNSKREKMIEHFVVDLFNNDISALKVVEKYIDIEPDKMNSFSFSERKKMVVGIIEETRKGTFSPWFYPDYSIKNIENPKVFSYKIHKNKSDLKINGIDKIKENVYVLLDSKGEKIMQYFLLNKTKIISFNLLVKEKGEASFFSY
;
A
#
# COMPACT_ATOMS: atom_id res chain seq x y z
N MET A 1 32.43 28.45 43.16
CA MET A 1 32.77 27.50 42.08
C MET A 1 31.54 27.34 41.22
N LYS A 2 31.56 27.84 39.98
CA LYS A 2 30.41 27.80 39.07
C LYS A 2 30.41 26.45 38.34
N THR A 3 29.37 25.66 38.60
CA THR A 3 29.13 24.35 37.99
C THR A 3 28.77 24.59 36.53
N SER A 4 29.65 24.22 35.60
CA SER A 4 29.35 24.19 34.17
C SER A 4 28.39 23.04 33.90
N VAL A 5 27.12 23.34 33.64
CA VAL A 5 26.13 22.36 33.17
C VAL A 5 26.36 22.16 31.68
N LEU A 6 26.86 20.99 31.34
CA LEU A 6 27.02 20.48 29.98
C LEU A 6 25.62 20.28 29.37
N ILE A 7 25.13 21.25 28.59
CA ILE A 7 23.90 21.10 27.82
C ILE A 7 24.22 20.27 26.57
N ILE A 8 24.23 18.94 26.72
CA ILE A 8 23.97 18.01 25.62
C ILE A 8 22.45 17.82 25.60
N ALA A 9 21.73 18.84 25.12
CA ALA A 9 20.30 18.72 24.87
C ALA A 9 20.13 18.48 23.37
N PHE A 10 19.87 17.22 23.05
CA PHE A 10 19.09 16.80 21.89
C PHE A 10 19.44 17.56 20.61
N LEU A 11 20.49 17.09 19.94
CA LEU A 11 20.38 16.93 18.48
C LEU A 11 19.11 16.13 18.26
N SER A 12 18.04 16.89 18.05
CA SER A 12 16.76 16.45 17.57
C SER A 12 17.01 15.30 16.62
N PHE A 13 16.59 14.11 17.06
CA PHE A 13 16.32 12.97 16.21
C PHE A 13 15.20 13.39 15.25
N ASN A 14 15.47 14.36 14.38
CA ASN A 14 15.00 14.35 13.02
C ASN A 14 15.71 13.15 12.38
N ILE A 15 15.30 11.94 12.77
CA ILE A 15 15.23 10.87 11.78
C ILE A 15 14.17 11.38 10.82
N THR A 16 14.60 12.26 9.92
CA THR A 16 14.09 12.24 8.56
C THR A 16 14.24 10.78 8.18
N LEU A 17 13.15 10.01 8.24
CA LEU A 17 13.04 8.67 7.65
C LEU A 17 13.23 8.86 6.15
N CYS A 18 14.45 9.19 5.75
CA CYS A 18 14.89 9.28 4.37
C CYS A 18 15.24 7.86 3.95
N GLN A 19 14.22 7.02 3.93
CA GLN A 19 14.26 5.68 3.36
C GLN A 19 13.09 5.60 2.39
N ASN A 20 13.15 6.39 1.32
CA ASN A 20 12.25 6.19 0.19
C ASN A 20 12.96 5.28 -0.80
N SER A 21 12.90 3.97 -0.54
CA SER A 21 13.34 2.98 -1.51
C SER A 21 12.58 3.19 -2.84
N LYS A 22 13.16 2.76 -3.96
CA LYS A 22 12.50 2.84 -5.28
C LYS A 22 11.08 2.24 -5.27
N ARG A 23 10.85 1.24 -4.40
CA ARG A 23 9.55 0.58 -4.22
C ARG A 23 8.55 1.47 -3.47
N GLU A 24 8.95 2.09 -2.37
CA GLU A 24 8.09 3.03 -1.62
C GLU A 24 7.69 4.21 -2.51
N LYS A 25 8.64 4.84 -3.22
CA LYS A 25 8.32 5.93 -4.17
C LYS A 25 7.36 5.51 -5.27
N MET A 26 7.50 4.28 -5.77
CA MET A 26 6.59 3.76 -6.81
C MET A 26 5.17 3.64 -6.26
N ILE A 27 5.00 3.17 -5.02
CA ILE A 27 3.69 3.04 -4.37
C ILE A 27 3.14 4.43 -4.01
N GLU A 28 3.97 5.36 -3.54
CA GLU A 28 3.55 6.75 -3.29
C GLU A 28 2.95 7.37 -4.56
N HIS A 29 3.63 7.26 -5.70
CA HIS A 29 3.10 7.74 -6.98
C HIS A 29 1.85 6.95 -7.42
N PHE A 30 1.78 5.65 -7.16
CA PHE A 30 0.57 4.87 -7.43
C PHE A 30 -0.62 5.42 -6.65
N VAL A 31 -0.48 5.70 -5.36
CA VAL A 31 -1.59 6.22 -4.52
C VAL A 31 -2.09 7.56 -5.03
N VAL A 32 -1.19 8.47 -5.44
CA VAL A 32 -1.58 9.76 -6.02
C VAL A 32 -2.26 9.57 -7.38
N ASP A 33 -1.66 8.80 -8.29
CA ASP A 33 -2.20 8.57 -9.63
C ASP A 33 -3.52 7.76 -9.59
N LEU A 34 -3.74 6.95 -8.55
CA LEU A 34 -4.94 6.14 -8.37
C LEU A 34 -6.18 7.03 -8.28
N PHE A 35 -6.11 8.21 -7.66
CA PHE A 35 -7.26 9.12 -7.52
C PHE A 35 -7.16 10.38 -8.39
N ASN A 36 -6.15 10.47 -9.25
CA ASN A 36 -6.04 11.56 -10.21
C ASN A 36 -6.98 11.35 -11.40
N ASN A 37 -7.97 12.24 -11.56
CA ASN A 37 -8.96 12.20 -12.63
C ASN A 37 -8.36 12.44 -14.03
N ASP A 38 -7.21 13.11 -14.12
CA ASP A 38 -6.51 13.38 -15.39
C ASP A 38 -5.75 12.15 -15.91
N ILE A 39 -5.61 11.11 -15.07
CA ILE A 39 -4.92 9.86 -15.42
C ILE A 39 -5.98 8.77 -15.57
N SER A 40 -6.14 8.22 -16.78
CA SER A 40 -7.05 7.09 -17.03
C SER A 40 -6.66 5.85 -16.21
N ALA A 41 -7.64 5.06 -15.77
CA ALA A 41 -7.41 3.81 -15.04
C ALA A 41 -6.47 2.85 -15.79
N LEU A 42 -6.60 2.76 -17.13
CA LEU A 42 -5.71 1.97 -17.98
C LEU A 42 -4.23 2.35 -17.82
N LYS A 43 -3.92 3.66 -17.82
CA LYS A 43 -2.55 4.15 -17.60
C LYS A 43 -2.02 3.79 -16.20
N VAL A 44 -2.88 3.81 -15.17
CA VAL A 44 -2.50 3.36 -13.82
C VAL A 44 -2.12 1.89 -13.84
N VAL A 45 -2.94 1.03 -14.47
CA VAL A 45 -2.63 -0.40 -14.62
C VAL A 45 -1.29 -0.60 -15.31
N GLU A 46 -1.10 -0.01 -16.49
CA GLU A 46 0.12 -0.19 -17.29
C GLU A 46 1.38 0.31 -16.56
N LYS A 47 1.26 1.40 -15.80
CA LYS A 47 2.39 2.02 -15.11
C LYS A 47 2.76 1.29 -13.82
N TYR A 48 1.80 0.78 -13.04
CA TYR A 48 2.08 0.32 -11.67
C TYR A 48 1.78 -1.15 -11.42
N ILE A 49 0.79 -1.72 -12.11
CA ILE A 49 0.32 -3.07 -11.82
C ILE A 49 1.09 -4.08 -12.67
N ASP A 50 1.42 -5.22 -12.06
CA ASP A 50 1.81 -6.44 -12.77
C ASP A 50 0.65 -7.42 -12.70
N ILE A 51 0.30 -7.98 -13.86
CA ILE A 51 -0.82 -8.90 -14.02
C ILE A 51 -0.20 -10.26 -14.26
N GLU A 52 -0.27 -11.11 -13.24
CA GLU A 52 0.39 -12.40 -13.31
C GLU A 52 -0.45 -13.41 -14.10
N PRO A 53 0.16 -14.44 -14.71
CA PRO A 53 -0.59 -15.53 -15.30
C PRO A 53 -1.28 -16.31 -14.18
N ASP A 54 -2.61 -16.30 -14.16
CA ASP A 54 -3.37 -17.21 -13.31
C ASP A 54 -3.28 -18.62 -13.91
N LYS A 55 -2.62 -19.54 -13.20
CA LYS A 55 -2.49 -20.94 -13.63
C LYS A 55 -3.75 -21.76 -13.36
N MET A 56 -4.68 -21.23 -12.55
CA MET A 56 -5.92 -21.91 -12.16
C MET A 56 -7.12 -21.46 -12.99
N ASN A 57 -7.12 -20.22 -13.50
CA ASN A 57 -8.21 -19.69 -14.33
C ASN A 57 -7.83 -19.54 -15.80
N SER A 58 -8.78 -19.80 -16.69
CA SER A 58 -8.61 -19.74 -18.16
C SER A 58 -8.60 -18.33 -18.74
N PHE A 59 -8.67 -17.28 -17.91
CA PHE A 59 -8.68 -15.91 -18.42
C PHE A 59 -7.39 -15.58 -19.18
N SER A 60 -7.55 -14.89 -20.29
CA SER A 60 -6.46 -14.29 -21.04
C SER A 60 -5.87 -13.10 -20.28
N PHE A 61 -4.65 -12.70 -20.65
CA PHE A 61 -4.04 -11.47 -20.12
C PHE A 61 -4.93 -10.23 -20.36
N SER A 62 -5.59 -10.14 -21.52
CA SER A 62 -6.47 -9.02 -21.82
C SER A 62 -7.70 -8.98 -20.92
N GLU A 63 -8.26 -10.13 -20.56
CA GLU A 63 -9.43 -10.20 -19.67
C GLU A 63 -9.06 -9.80 -18.25
N ARG A 64 -7.93 -10.32 -17.72
CA ARG A 64 -7.40 -9.89 -16.43
C ARG A 64 -7.12 -8.38 -16.41
N LYS A 65 -6.49 -7.84 -17.47
CA LYS A 65 -6.25 -6.41 -17.58
C LYS A 65 -7.54 -5.59 -17.52
N LYS A 66 -8.60 -6.03 -18.19
CA LYS A 66 -9.93 -5.39 -18.10
C LYS A 66 -10.50 -5.45 -16.69
N MET A 67 -10.36 -6.59 -16.00
CA MET A 67 -10.79 -6.73 -14.60
C MET A 67 -10.07 -5.77 -13.66
N VAL A 68 -8.74 -5.66 -13.76
CA VAL A 68 -7.95 -4.72 -12.93
C VAL A 68 -8.33 -3.27 -13.21
N VAL A 69 -8.56 -2.92 -14.48
CA VAL A 69 -9.08 -1.59 -14.84
C VAL A 69 -10.41 -1.33 -14.13
N GLY A 70 -11.34 -2.28 -14.17
CA GLY A 70 -12.62 -2.18 -13.45
C GLY A 70 -12.45 -2.03 -11.94
N ILE A 71 -11.51 -2.76 -11.32
CA ILE A 71 -11.19 -2.64 -9.89
C ILE A 71 -10.69 -1.22 -9.55
N ILE A 72 -9.82 -0.65 -10.38
CA ILE A 72 -9.35 0.73 -10.19
C ILE A 72 -10.49 1.73 -10.33
N GLU A 73 -11.34 1.58 -11.34
CA GLU A 73 -12.50 2.45 -11.55
C GLU A 73 -13.48 2.40 -10.38
N GLU A 74 -13.77 1.21 -9.85
CA GLU A 74 -14.61 1.07 -8.65
C GLU A 74 -13.93 1.66 -7.42
N THR A 75 -12.62 1.45 -7.25
CA THR A 75 -11.84 2.05 -6.15
C THR A 75 -11.94 3.58 -6.18
N ARG A 76 -11.87 4.19 -7.37
CA ARG A 76 -12.01 5.64 -7.57
C ARG A 76 -13.40 6.18 -7.23
N LYS A 77 -14.46 5.37 -7.40
CA LYS A 77 -15.84 5.79 -7.08
C LYS A 77 -16.08 5.83 -5.57
N GLY A 78 -15.31 5.08 -4.78
CA GLY A 78 -15.43 5.06 -3.33
C GLY A 78 -16.67 4.35 -2.81
N THR A 79 -17.19 3.40 -3.59
CA THR A 79 -18.21 2.47 -3.11
C THR A 79 -17.59 1.58 -2.05
N PHE A 80 -17.91 1.84 -0.79
CA PHE A 80 -17.47 1.03 0.34
C PHE A 80 -17.92 -0.41 0.16
N SER A 81 -16.96 -1.32 0.02
CA SER A 81 -17.21 -2.75 0.17
C SER A 81 -16.58 -3.19 1.50
N PRO A 82 -17.36 -3.73 2.45
CA PRO A 82 -16.82 -4.20 3.73
C PRO A 82 -15.79 -5.33 3.58
N TRP A 83 -15.74 -5.93 2.39
CA TRP A 83 -14.82 -7.00 2.03
C TRP A 83 -13.47 -6.50 1.52
N PHE A 84 -13.37 -5.23 1.11
CA PHE A 84 -12.15 -4.66 0.53
C PHE A 84 -11.56 -3.56 1.42
N TYR A 85 -10.29 -3.74 1.76
CA TYR A 85 -9.44 -2.70 2.32
C TYR A 85 -8.76 -1.97 1.16
N PRO A 86 -8.96 -0.64 0.96
CA PRO A 86 -8.74 0.42 1.97
C PRO A 86 -9.95 1.15 2.57
N ASP A 87 -9.68 1.90 3.64
CA ASP A 87 -10.42 3.09 4.06
C ASP A 87 -10.37 4.17 2.96
N TYR A 88 -11.52 4.60 2.44
CA TYR A 88 -11.60 5.52 1.30
C TYR A 88 -11.01 6.93 1.57
N SER A 89 -10.71 7.28 2.82
CA SER A 89 -9.99 8.52 3.15
C SER A 89 -8.63 8.63 2.45
N ILE A 90 -8.06 7.52 1.93
CA ILE A 90 -6.83 7.55 1.14
C ILE A 90 -6.89 8.46 -0.09
N LYS A 91 -8.08 8.75 -0.64
CA LYS A 91 -8.23 9.64 -1.80
C LYS A 91 -7.76 11.08 -1.56
N ASN A 92 -7.70 11.49 -0.29
CA ASN A 92 -7.35 12.85 0.11
C ASN A 92 -5.85 12.98 0.45
N ILE A 93 -5.06 11.93 0.24
CA ILE A 93 -3.65 11.90 0.60
C ILE A 93 -2.81 12.45 -0.56
N GLU A 94 -2.28 13.66 -0.38
CA GLU A 94 -1.36 14.27 -1.34
C GLU A 94 0.09 13.80 -1.14
N ASN A 95 0.46 13.46 0.09
CA ASN A 95 1.81 13.03 0.46
C ASN A 95 1.76 11.65 1.15
N PRO A 96 1.66 10.55 0.37
CA PRO A 96 1.54 9.22 0.94
C PRO A 96 2.75 8.83 1.77
N LYS A 97 2.49 8.18 2.91
CA LYS A 97 3.53 7.67 3.81
C LYS A 97 3.61 6.15 3.68
N VAL A 98 4.47 5.68 2.79
CA VAL A 98 4.58 4.25 2.47
C VAL A 98 5.84 3.66 3.09
N PHE A 99 5.71 2.50 3.74
CA PHE A 99 6.81 1.80 4.38
C PHE A 99 6.73 0.30 4.18
N SER A 100 7.86 -0.39 4.30
CA SER A 100 7.85 -1.85 4.45
C SER A 100 7.02 -2.29 5.66
N TYR A 101 6.14 -3.27 5.46
CA TYR A 101 5.31 -3.87 6.51
C TYR A 101 6.13 -4.44 7.67
N LYS A 102 7.34 -4.95 7.39
CA LYS A 102 8.23 -5.54 8.38
C LYS A 102 8.50 -4.63 9.58
N ILE A 103 8.59 -3.33 9.34
CA ILE A 103 8.85 -2.30 10.36
C ILE A 103 7.58 -1.97 11.16
N HIS A 104 6.41 -2.14 10.55
CA HIS A 104 5.11 -1.70 11.08
C HIS A 104 4.15 -2.85 11.40
N LYS A 105 4.63 -4.09 11.43
CA LYS A 105 3.80 -5.29 11.67
C LYS A 105 2.97 -5.23 12.96
N ASN A 106 3.45 -4.52 13.99
CA ASN A 106 2.78 -4.39 15.28
C ASN A 106 1.64 -3.34 15.27
N LYS A 107 1.39 -2.64 14.15
CA LYS A 107 0.32 -1.64 14.00
C LYS A 107 -0.98 -2.22 13.42
N SER A 108 -1.05 -3.54 13.26
CA SER A 108 -2.15 -4.23 12.60
C SER A 108 -2.67 -5.36 13.45
N ASP A 109 -3.98 -5.37 13.70
CA ASP A 109 -4.67 -6.53 14.27
C ASP A 109 -5.09 -7.55 13.20
N LEU A 110 -4.95 -7.21 11.91
CA LEU A 110 -5.28 -8.10 10.79
C LEU A 110 -4.29 -9.25 10.67
N LYS A 111 -4.81 -10.49 10.64
CA LYS A 111 -4.04 -11.71 10.35
C LYS A 111 -4.03 -11.95 8.85
N ILE A 112 -2.93 -11.58 8.19
CA ILE A 112 -2.77 -11.77 6.74
C ILE A 112 -2.27 -13.20 6.46
N ASN A 113 -3.10 -14.01 5.81
CA ASN A 113 -2.77 -15.39 5.47
C ASN A 113 -1.56 -15.46 4.53
N GLY A 114 -0.60 -16.32 4.86
CA GLY A 114 0.61 -16.53 4.06
C GLY A 114 1.65 -15.40 4.15
N ILE A 115 1.44 -14.40 5.01
CA ILE A 115 2.29 -13.21 5.10
C ILE A 115 3.76 -13.54 5.36
N ASP A 116 4.06 -14.54 6.20
CA ASP A 116 5.44 -14.88 6.55
C ASP A 116 6.30 -15.25 5.33
N LYS A 117 5.68 -15.80 4.28
CA LYS A 117 6.36 -16.18 3.03
C LYS A 117 6.63 -14.99 2.11
N ILE A 118 5.86 -13.91 2.25
CA ILE A 118 5.85 -12.75 1.33
C ILE A 118 6.15 -11.42 2.01
N LYS A 119 6.38 -11.40 3.33
CA LYS A 119 6.44 -10.18 4.16
C LYS A 119 7.46 -9.14 3.69
N GLU A 120 8.56 -9.58 3.08
CA GLU A 120 9.61 -8.68 2.56
C GLU A 120 9.14 -7.90 1.32
N ASN A 121 8.05 -8.34 0.70
CA ASN A 121 7.41 -7.69 -0.45
C ASN A 121 6.12 -6.97 -0.08
N VAL A 122 5.76 -6.92 1.20
CA VAL A 122 4.56 -6.22 1.67
C VAL A 122 4.94 -4.84 2.17
N TYR A 123 4.16 -3.87 1.70
CA TYR A 123 4.27 -2.46 2.05
C TYR A 123 2.93 -1.97 2.59
N VAL A 124 2.97 -0.94 3.40
CA VAL A 124 1.80 -0.33 4.02
C VAL A 124 1.80 1.17 3.78
N LEU A 125 0.62 1.71 3.48
CA LEU A 125 0.34 3.13 3.57
C LEU A 125 -0.12 3.42 5.00
N LEU A 126 0.52 4.36 5.67
CA LEU A 126 0.10 4.84 6.98
C LEU A 126 -0.70 6.13 6.86
N ASP A 127 -1.49 6.43 7.89
CA ASP A 127 -2.15 7.72 8.05
C ASP A 127 -1.15 8.87 8.25
N SER A 128 -1.66 10.10 8.22
CA SER A 128 -0.82 11.30 8.36
C SER A 128 -0.04 11.34 9.67
N LYS A 129 -0.53 10.68 10.72
CA LYS A 129 0.13 10.55 12.02
C LYS A 129 1.11 9.37 12.09
N GLY A 130 1.08 8.44 11.13
CA GLY A 130 1.89 7.23 11.15
C GLY A 130 1.42 6.21 12.19
N GLU A 131 0.20 6.36 12.71
CA GLU A 131 -0.36 5.57 13.81
C GLU A 131 -1.10 4.34 13.28
N LYS A 132 -1.86 4.50 12.19
CA LYS A 132 -2.75 3.48 11.62
C LYS A 132 -2.32 3.08 10.20
N ILE A 133 -2.37 1.79 9.89
CA ILE A 133 -2.26 1.31 8.51
C ILE A 133 -3.57 1.62 7.78
N MET A 134 -3.50 2.22 6.60
CA MET A 134 -4.65 2.58 5.76
C MET A 134 -4.78 1.69 4.53
N GLN A 135 -3.66 1.15 4.02
CA GLN A 135 -3.66 0.22 2.89
C GLN A 135 -2.45 -0.72 2.92
N TYR A 136 -2.60 -1.91 2.34
CA TYR A 136 -1.52 -2.86 2.12
C TYR A 136 -1.27 -3.05 0.63
N PHE A 137 0.00 -3.24 0.28
CA PHE A 137 0.47 -3.48 -1.08
C PHE A 137 1.38 -4.70 -1.07
N LEU A 138 1.15 -5.62 -2.00
CA LEU A 138 2.05 -6.73 -2.29
C LEU A 138 2.74 -6.46 -3.62
N LEU A 139 4.07 -6.52 -3.61
CA LEU A 139 4.89 -6.26 -4.78
C LEU A 139 5.48 -7.54 -5.37
N ASN A 140 5.61 -7.55 -6.70
CA ASN A 140 6.57 -8.37 -7.41
C ASN A 140 7.63 -7.45 -8.04
N LYS A 141 8.89 -7.59 -7.62
CA LYS A 141 10.01 -6.71 -8.02
C LYS A 141 9.73 -5.22 -7.78
N THR A 142 9.25 -4.50 -8.79
CA THR A 142 8.97 -3.05 -8.76
C THR A 142 7.55 -2.73 -9.24
N LYS A 143 6.66 -3.72 -9.23
CA LYS A 143 5.27 -3.59 -9.63
C LYS A 143 4.36 -4.13 -8.54
N ILE A 144 3.15 -3.60 -8.48
CA ILE A 144 2.11 -4.02 -7.53
C ILE A 144 1.37 -5.20 -8.14
N ILE A 145 1.31 -6.33 -7.44
CA ILE A 145 0.50 -7.50 -7.84
C ILE A 145 -0.81 -7.59 -7.04
N SER A 146 -0.89 -6.86 -5.92
CA SER A 146 -2.12 -6.67 -5.18
C SER A 146 -2.06 -5.38 -4.36
N PHE A 147 -3.08 -4.55 -4.45
CA PHE A 147 -3.30 -3.44 -3.52
C PHE A 147 -4.64 -3.55 -2.81
N ASN A 148 -5.30 -4.72 -2.86
CA ASN A 148 -6.57 -4.96 -2.16
C ASN A 148 -6.42 -6.18 -1.26
N LEU A 149 -6.86 -6.04 0.00
CA LEU A 149 -7.04 -7.18 0.88
C LEU A 149 -8.51 -7.58 0.88
N LEU A 150 -8.75 -8.88 0.75
CA LEU A 150 -10.05 -9.48 1.06
C LEU A 150 -10.09 -9.78 2.56
N VAL A 151 -10.91 -9.05 3.32
CA VAL A 151 -11.05 -9.22 4.77
C VAL A 151 -12.29 -10.09 5.07
N LYS A 152 -12.11 -11.12 5.89
CA LYS A 152 -13.18 -12.02 6.36
C LYS A 152 -13.63 -11.63 7.78
N GLU A 153 -14.82 -12.09 8.20
CA GLU A 153 -15.52 -11.73 9.45
C GLU A 153 -14.76 -11.98 10.77
N LYS A 154 -13.52 -12.51 10.74
CA LYS A 154 -12.69 -12.80 11.93
C LYS A 154 -11.36 -12.04 11.97
N GLY A 155 -11.22 -10.96 11.20
CA GLY A 155 -9.95 -10.21 11.11
C GLY A 155 -8.86 -10.96 10.33
N GLU A 156 -9.24 -12.00 9.61
CA GLU A 156 -8.37 -12.70 8.67
C GLU A 156 -8.44 -12.01 7.31
N ALA A 157 -7.29 -11.82 6.68
CA ALA A 157 -7.19 -11.18 5.37
C ALA A 157 -6.30 -11.98 4.42
N SER A 158 -6.57 -11.87 3.13
CA SER A 158 -5.69 -12.40 2.08
C SER A 158 -5.54 -11.37 0.96
N PHE A 159 -4.34 -11.31 0.37
CA PHE A 159 -4.14 -10.51 -0.84
C PHE A 159 -4.98 -11.04 -1.99
N PHE A 160 -5.65 -10.13 -2.68
CA PHE A 160 -6.30 -10.41 -3.94
C PHE A 160 -5.31 -10.14 -5.07
N SER A 161 -4.65 -11.19 -5.58
CA SER A 161 -3.71 -11.07 -6.70
C SER A 161 -4.47 -10.93 -8.03
N TYR A 162 -3.91 -10.13 -8.94
CA TYR A 162 -4.49 -9.82 -10.25
C TYR A 162 -3.96 -10.69 -11.40
#